data_AF-A0A938BV09-F1
#
_entry.id   AF-A0A938BV09-F1
#
_cell.length_a   1.000
_cell.length_b   1.000
_cell.length_c   1.000
_cell.angle_alpha   90.00
_cell.angle_beta   90.00
_cell.angle_gamma   90.00
#
_symmetry.space_group_name_H-M   'P 1'
#
loop_
_entity.id
_entity.type
_entity.pdbx_description
1 polymer ?
#
loop_
_entity_poly.entity_id
_entity_poly.type
_entity_poly.pdbx_seq_one_letter_code
_entity_poly.pdbx_strand_id
1 'polypeptide(L)'
;MQIESAIAMRAEMRSQGVIMAYNGEISDELMITLAEILKRRVGSEVDPKRSRSVFAVFMEGVQNLIWHSVAPERAAGMVIISELEAELTVMCANRI
;
A
#
# COMPACT_ATOMS: atom_id res chain seq x y z
N MET A 1 -13.84 -19.89 -0.02
CA MET A 1 -12.61 -19.34 0.58
C MET A 1 -12.38 -20.07 1.91
N GLN A 2 -11.36 -20.92 2.01
CA GLN A 2 -11.07 -21.62 3.25
C GLN A 2 -10.43 -20.63 4.23
N ILE A 3 -11.04 -20.45 5.41
CA ILE A 3 -10.61 -19.47 6.43
C ILE A 3 -9.14 -19.68 6.81
N GLU A 4 -8.68 -20.93 6.81
CA GLU A 4 -7.30 -21.34 7.06
C GLU A 4 -6.30 -20.62 6.13
N SER A 5 -6.63 -20.48 4.85
CA SER A 5 -5.78 -19.78 3.89
C SER A 5 -5.65 -18.29 4.20
N ALA A 6 -6.72 -17.64 4.68
CA ALA A 6 -6.69 -16.23 5.07
C ALA A 6 -5.86 -16.02 6.34
N ILE A 7 -5.93 -16.95 7.30
CA ILE A 7 -5.12 -16.93 8.52
C ILE A 7 -3.64 -17.11 8.17
N ALA A 8 -3.30 -18.08 7.32
CA ALA A 8 -1.94 -18.32 6.87
C ALA A 8 -1.36 -17.10 6.13
N MET A 9 -2.13 -16.53 5.19
CA MET A 9 -1.74 -15.30 4.47
C MET A 9 -1.48 -14.14 5.44
N ARG A 10 -2.35 -13.95 6.44
CA ARG A 10 -2.16 -12.91 7.45
C ARG A 10 -0.92 -13.16 8.31
N ALA A 11 -0.64 -14.41 8.67
CA ALA A 11 0.56 -14.75 9.46
C ALA A 11 1.83 -14.42 8.67
N GLU A 12 1.87 -14.77 7.38
CA GLU A 12 2.99 -14.45 6.49
C GLU A 12 3.16 -12.94 6.27
N MET A 13 2.06 -12.21 6.02
CA MET A 13 2.13 -10.75 5.91
C MET A 13 2.71 -10.10 7.17
N ARG A 14 2.39 -10.63 8.35
CA ARG A 14 2.94 -10.12 9.61
C ARG A 14 4.41 -10.46 9.81
N SER A 15 4.87 -11.66 9.41
CA SER A 15 6.30 -12.01 9.50
C SER A 15 7.16 -11.14 8.57
N GLN A 16 6.60 -10.70 7.44
CA GLN A 16 7.25 -9.80 6.48
C GLN A 16 7.10 -8.30 6.82
N GLY A 17 6.56 -7.95 7.99
CA GLY A 17 6.40 -6.55 8.40
C GLY A 17 5.37 -5.76 7.58
N VAL A 18 4.44 -6.41 6.90
CA VAL A 18 3.39 -5.74 6.11
C VAL A 18 2.48 -4.95 7.04
N ILE A 19 2.44 -3.64 6.83
CA ILE A 19 1.56 -2.69 7.52
C ILE A 19 0.18 -2.72 6.86
N MET A 20 0.17 -2.74 5.53
CA MET A 20 -1.03 -2.61 4.72
C MET A 20 -0.84 -3.32 3.39
N ALA A 21 -1.86 -4.08 2.98
CA ALA A 21 -1.93 -4.67 1.66
C ALA A 21 -3.35 -4.50 1.12
N TYR A 22 -3.45 -3.96 -0.09
CA TYR A 22 -4.70 -3.80 -0.83
C TYR A 22 -4.51 -4.40 -2.23
N ASN A 23 -5.52 -5.11 -2.70
CA ASN A 23 -5.58 -5.61 -4.07
C ASN A 23 -7.02 -5.49 -4.57
N GLY A 24 -7.24 -4.67 -5.59
CA GLY A 24 -8.57 -4.36 -6.09
C GLY A 24 -8.62 -3.09 -6.92
N GLU A 25 -9.81 -2.51 -7.04
CA GLU A 25 -10.04 -1.26 -7.76
C GLU A 25 -9.43 -0.07 -7.01
N ILE A 26 -8.49 0.61 -7.65
CA ILE A 26 -7.83 1.80 -7.11
C ILE A 26 -8.60 3.04 -7.57
N SER A 27 -8.95 3.90 -6.62
CA SER A 27 -9.61 5.19 -6.86
C SER A 27 -8.95 6.31 -6.06
N ASP A 28 -9.25 7.56 -6.40
CA ASP A 28 -8.78 8.73 -5.63
C ASP A 28 -9.22 8.69 -4.16
N GLU A 29 -10.44 8.20 -3.89
CA GLU A 29 -10.97 8.06 -2.53
C GLU A 29 -10.21 7.01 -1.73
N LEU A 30 -9.90 5.86 -2.35
CA LEU A 30 -9.09 4.83 -1.72
C LEU A 30 -7.67 5.36 -1.45
N MET A 31 -7.07 6.06 -2.40
CA MET A 31 -5.75 6.67 -2.23
C MET A 31 -5.69 7.54 -0.98
N ILE A 32 -6.67 8.43 -0.77
CA ILE A 32 -6.74 9.31 0.42
C ILE A 32 -6.85 8.47 1.70
N THR A 33 -7.69 7.45 1.70
CA THR A 33 -7.89 6.56 2.86
C THR A 33 -6.59 5.82 3.23
N LEU A 34 -5.91 5.24 2.25
CA LEU A 34 -4.63 4.53 2.43
C LEU A 34 -3.54 5.50 2.92
N ALA A 35 -3.52 6.73 2.40
CA ALA A 35 -2.63 7.81 2.83
C ALA A 35 -2.80 8.15 4.32
N GLU A 36 -4.03 8.22 4.83
CA GLU A 36 -4.30 8.48 6.25
C GLU A 36 -3.86 7.32 7.15
N ILE A 37 -4.05 6.08 6.70
CA ILE A 37 -3.56 4.89 7.41
C ILE A 37 -2.03 4.93 7.50
N LEU A 38 -1.36 5.21 6.37
CA LEU A 38 0.09 5.33 6.30
C LEU A 38 0.62 6.42 7.23
N LYS A 39 0.01 7.62 7.21
CA LYS A 39 0.37 8.73 8.10
C LYS A 39 0.26 8.36 9.57
N ARG A 40 -0.81 7.65 9.97
CA ARG A 40 -0.98 7.22 11.37
C ARG A 40 0.07 6.20 11.81
N ARG A 41 0.56 5.38 10.89
CA ARG A 41 1.56 4.34 11.21
C ARG A 41 2.99 4.87 11.22
N VAL A 42 3.33 5.73 10.27
CA VAL A 42 4.69 6.28 10.11
C VAL A 42 4.89 7.54 10.95
N GLY A 43 3.82 8.31 11.18
CA GLY A 43 3.87 9.63 11.83
C GLY A 43 4.13 9.63 13.33
N SER A 44 4.04 8.48 14.02
CA SER A 44 4.27 8.40 15.46
C SER A 44 5.74 8.17 15.86
N GLU A 45 6.60 7.69 14.95
CA GLU A 45 7.93 7.18 15.32
C GLU A 45 9.09 7.63 14.40
N VAL A 46 8.80 8.35 13.31
CA VAL A 46 9.79 8.63 12.23
C VAL A 46 10.09 10.13 12.06
N ASP A 47 11.35 10.45 11.68
CA ASP A 47 11.79 11.81 11.27
C ASP A 47 10.76 12.45 10.30
N PRO A 48 10.24 13.66 10.60
CA PRO A 48 9.31 14.38 9.73
C PRO A 48 9.76 14.52 8.27
N LYS A 49 11.07 14.50 7.98
CA LYS A 49 11.56 14.48 6.59
C LYS A 49 11.26 13.14 5.91
N ARG A 50 11.62 12.03 6.57
CA ARG A 50 11.39 10.67 6.05
C ARG A 50 9.90 10.39 5.86
N SER A 51 9.05 10.80 6.80
CA SER A 51 7.58 10.65 6.69
C SER A 51 7.01 11.38 5.46
N ARG A 52 7.53 12.57 5.14
CA ARG A 52 7.14 13.31 3.93
C ARG A 52 7.59 12.62 2.64
N SER A 53 8.82 12.12 2.61
CA SER A 53 9.35 11.40 1.43
C SER A 53 8.55 10.13 1.15
N VAL A 54 8.27 9.33 2.18
CA VAL A 54 7.43 8.12 2.06
C VAL A 54 6.04 8.46 1.53
N PHE A 55 5.44 9.52 2.07
CA PHE A 55 4.11 9.96 1.63
C PHE A 55 4.11 10.41 0.16
N ALA A 56 5.13 11.14 -0.28
CA ALA A 56 5.25 11.58 -1.67
C ALA A 56 5.37 10.40 -2.64
N VAL A 57 6.27 9.45 -2.35
CA VAL A 57 6.45 8.24 -3.17
C VAL A 57 5.16 7.41 -3.22
N PHE A 58 4.47 7.28 -2.09
CA PHE A 58 3.18 6.60 -2.03
C PHE A 58 2.13 7.28 -2.93
N MET A 59 1.97 8.61 -2.81
CA MET A 59 0.98 9.35 -3.60
C MET A 59 1.26 9.23 -5.09
N GLU A 60 2.51 9.43 -5.49
CA GLU A 60 2.93 9.31 -6.89
C GLU A 60 2.69 7.88 -7.43
N GLY A 61 3.05 6.86 -6.66
CA GLY A 61 2.83 5.46 -7.03
C GLY A 61 1.37 5.13 -7.27
N VAL A 62 0.47 5.55 -6.37
CA VAL A 62 -0.98 5.28 -6.50
C VAL A 62 -1.60 6.10 -7.63
N GLN A 63 -1.20 7.37 -7.80
CA GLN A 63 -1.66 8.20 -8.93
C GLN A 63 -1.27 7.56 -10.27
N ASN A 64 -0.06 7.03 -10.38
CA ASN A 64 0.36 6.29 -11.57
C ASN A 64 -0.50 5.05 -11.82
N LEU A 65 -0.92 4.32 -10.78
CA LEU A 65 -1.86 3.19 -10.94
C LEU A 65 -3.21 3.65 -11.51
N ILE A 66 -3.74 4.77 -11.01
CA ILE A 66 -5.03 5.34 -11.46
C ILE A 66 -4.92 5.80 -12.92
N TRP A 67 -3.82 6.44 -13.29
CA TRP A 67 -3.65 6.99 -14.64
C TRP A 67 -3.31 5.93 -15.69
N HIS A 68 -2.58 4.88 -15.30
CA HIS A 68 -2.08 3.86 -16.22
C HIS A 68 -2.85 2.54 -16.17
N SER A 69 -4.02 2.48 -15.54
CA SER A 69 -4.90 1.32 -15.69
C SER A 69 -5.48 1.26 -17.10
N VAL A 70 -4.91 0.40 -17.95
CA VAL A 70 -5.18 0.34 -19.40
C VAL A 70 -6.49 -0.41 -19.75
N ALA A 71 -7.17 -1.03 -18.77
CA ALA A 71 -8.32 -1.89 -19.06
C ALA A 71 -9.68 -1.23 -18.75
N PRO A 72 -10.72 -1.48 -19.57
CA PRO A 72 -12.10 -1.09 -19.24
C PRO A 72 -12.64 -1.82 -17.99
N GLU A 73 -11.96 -2.90 -17.57
CA GLU A 73 -12.13 -3.50 -16.25
C GLU A 73 -11.34 -2.69 -15.22
N ARG A 74 -12.03 -1.72 -14.60
CA ARG A 74 -11.75 -1.09 -13.28
C ARG A 74 -10.30 -1.19 -12.80
N ALA A 75 -9.60 -0.06 -12.72
CA ALA A 75 -8.21 0.12 -12.27
C ALA A 75 -7.70 -0.90 -11.23
N ALA A 76 -7.41 -2.12 -11.67
CA ALA A 76 -7.03 -3.20 -10.78
C ALA A 76 -5.56 -3.01 -10.44
N GLY A 77 -5.32 -2.70 -9.17
CA GLY A 77 -3.99 -2.44 -8.64
C GLY A 77 -3.77 -3.15 -7.32
N MET A 78 -2.50 -3.34 -7.03
CA MET A 78 -1.99 -3.82 -5.77
C MET A 78 -1.15 -2.72 -5.13
N VAL A 79 -1.41 -2.48 -3.85
CA VAL A 79 -0.63 -1.58 -3.02
C VAL A 79 -0.21 -2.35 -1.78
N ILE A 80 1.10 -2.44 -1.54
CA ILE A 80 1.67 -3.05 -0.34
C ILE A 80 2.60 -2.03 0.32
N ILE A 81 2.47 -1.90 1.63
CA ILE A 81 3.40 -1.12 2.45
C ILE A 81 3.88 -2.04 3.57
N SER A 82 5.20 -2.16 3.69
CA SER A 82 5.85 -2.94 4.74
C SER A 82 6.96 -2.13 5.40
N GLU A 83 7.27 -2.49 6.63
CA GLU A 83 8.41 -1.98 7.36
C GLU A 83 9.14 -3.13 8.06
N LEU A 84 10.42 -3.29 7.73
CA LEU A 84 11.30 -4.32 8.29
C LEU A 84 12.64 -3.66 8.64
N GLU A 85 13.16 -3.90 9.84
CA GLU A 85 14.44 -3.33 10.30
C GLU A 85 14.56 -1.80 10.11
N ALA A 86 13.45 -1.09 10.31
CA ALA A 86 13.33 0.35 10.06
C ALA A 86 13.59 0.78 8.61
N GLU A 87 13.48 -0.13 7.63
CA GLU A 87 13.38 0.16 6.21
C GLU A 87 11.92 0.06 5.77
N LEU A 88 11.41 1.12 5.15
CA LEU A 88 10.02 1.17 4.70
C LEU A 88 9.96 0.95 3.20
N THR A 89 9.16 -0.03 2.77
CA THR A 89 8.94 -0.37 1.37
C THR A 89 7.52 0.00 0.96
N VAL A 90 7.39 0.67 -0.17
CA VAL A 90 6.11 0.96 -0.83
C VAL A 90 6.12 0.29 -2.20
N MET A 91 5.17 -0.61 -2.45
CA MET A 91 5.00 -1.29 -3.73
C MET A 91 3.63 -0.92 -4.31
N CYS A 92 3.62 -0.42 -5.53
CA CYS A 92 2.43 -0.15 -6.33
C CYS A 92 2.57 -0.95 -7.63
N ALA A 93 1.58 -1.79 -7.96
CA ALA A 93 1.61 -2.62 -9.15
C ALA A 93 0.24 -2.68 -9.81
N ASN A 94 0.19 -2.63 -11.14
CA ASN A 94 -0.99 -2.88 -11.96
C ASN A 94 -0.61 -3.85 -13.09
N ARG A 95 -1.64 -4.37 -13.76
CA ARG A 95 -1.46 -5.07 -15.03
C ARG A 95 -1.37 -4.04 -16.16
N ILE A 96 -0.29 -4.10 -16.93
CA ILE A 96 -0.07 -3.32 -18.16
C ILE A 96 -0.39 -4.18 -19.37
#